data_AF-S9QPE9-F1
#
_entry.id   AF-S9QPE9-F1
#
_cell.length_a   1.000
_cell.length_b   1.000
_cell.length_c   1.000
_cell.angle_alpha   90.00
_cell.angle_beta   90.00
_cell.angle_gamma   90.00
#
_symmetry.space_group_name_H-M   'P 1'
#
loop_
_entity.id
_entity.type
_entity.pdbx_description
1 polymer ?
#
loop_
_entity_poly.entity_id
_entity_poly.type
_entity_poly.pdbx_seq_one_letter_code
_entity_poly.pdbx_strand_id
1 'polypeptide(L)'
;MHHNLINAMWLDDVIAMFRQMGWTITTPQAAFADPIYALAPDRPVAGQSLLLSMARVLGLGRLEGWERLVDDGDYEIAALAAKGL
;
A
#
# COMPACT_ATOMS: atom_id res chain seq x y z
N MET A 1 -13.26 -0.60 2.99
CA MET A 1 -12.77 0.73 3.40
C MET A 1 -13.41 1.06 4.74
N HIS A 2 -12.67 0.90 5.84
CA HIS A 2 -13.17 1.23 7.17
C HIS A 2 -13.02 2.74 7.39
N HIS A 3 -13.95 3.53 6.85
CA HIS A 3 -14.05 4.94 7.20
C HIS A 3 -14.83 5.06 8.51
N ASN A 4 -14.21 5.61 9.55
CA ASN A 4 -14.89 5.97 10.79
C ASN A 4 -14.83 7.49 10.98
N LEU A 5 -15.71 8.02 11.84
CA LEU A 5 -15.82 9.47 12.08
C LEU A 5 -14.48 10.09 12.49
N ILE A 6 -13.71 9.36 13.29
CA ILE A 6 -12.40 9.78 13.79
C ILE A 6 -11.43 10.05 12.63
N ASN A 7 -11.36 9.14 11.65
CA ASN A 7 -10.53 9.31 10.46
C ASN A 7 -10.94 10.54 9.64
N ALA A 8 -12.24 10.84 9.56
CA ALA A 8 -12.74 12.00 8.83
C ALA A 8 -12.38 13.33 9.51
N MET A 9 -12.36 13.37 10.85
CA MET A 9 -12.06 14.58 11.61
C MET A 9 -10.59 15.03 11.46
N TRP A 10 -9.66 14.10 11.25
CA TRP A 10 -8.22 14.40 11.17
C TRP A 10 -7.61 14.22 9.79
N LEU A 11 -8.44 13.96 8.76
CA LEU A 11 -7.95 13.73 7.41
C LEU A 11 -7.15 14.92 6.88
N ASP A 12 -7.60 16.14 7.16
CA ASP A 12 -6.93 17.37 6.73
C ASP A 12 -5.56 17.54 7.39
N ASP A 13 -5.44 17.21 8.68
CA ASP A 13 -4.18 17.27 9.42
C ASP A 13 -3.16 16.27 8.87
N VAL A 14 -3.61 15.05 8.57
CA VAL A 14 -2.78 14.00 7.96
C VAL A 14 -2.30 14.42 6.57
N ILE A 15 -3.20 14.99 5.74
CA ILE A 15 -2.84 15.52 4.42
C ILE A 15 -1.81 16.64 4.54
N ALA A 16 -1.98 17.56 5.50
CA ALA A 16 -1.06 18.66 5.74
C ALA A 16 0.32 18.15 6.18
N MET A 17 0.39 17.18 7.09
CA MET A 17 1.62 16.52 7.52
C MET A 17 2.39 15.93 6.33
N PHE A 18 1.74 15.15 5.46
CA PHE A 18 2.41 14.57 4.29
C PHE A 18 2.96 15.62 3.34
N ARG A 19 2.21 16.71 3.10
CA ARG A 19 2.69 17.83 2.29
C ARG A 19 3.94 18.50 2.89
N GLN A 20 3.98 18.68 4.22
CA GLN A 20 5.17 19.21 4.91
C GLN A 20 6.38 18.29 4.78
N MET A 21 6.17 16.97 4.68
CA MET A 21 7.21 16.00 4.38
C MET A 21 7.65 15.98 2.90
N GLY A 22 7.09 16.85 2.05
CA GLY A 22 7.42 16.94 0.62
C GLY A 22 6.62 16.00 -0.27
N TRP A 23 5.57 15.37 0.23
CA TRP A 23 4.74 14.47 -0.58
C TRP A 23 3.80 15.25 -1.49
N THR A 24 3.62 14.74 -2.71
CA THR A 24 2.63 15.25 -3.66
C THR A 24 1.37 14.39 -3.59
N ILE A 25 0.23 14.99 -3.25
CA ILE A 25 -1.07 14.31 -3.19
C ILE A 25 -1.72 14.33 -4.56
N THR A 26 -2.15 13.17 -5.06
CA THR A 26 -2.84 13.03 -6.36
C THR A 26 -4.32 12.69 -6.18
N THR A 27 -5.13 12.94 -7.20
CA THR A 27 -6.55 12.57 -7.18
C THR A 27 -6.73 11.07 -7.39
N PRO A 28 -7.80 10.46 -6.87
CA PRO A 28 -8.11 9.06 -7.16
C PRO A 28 -8.18 8.78 -8.65
N GLN A 29 -8.79 9.67 -9.43
CA GLN A 29 -8.91 9.53 -10.89
C GLN A 29 -7.54 9.45 -11.57
N ALA A 30 -6.59 10.31 -11.17
CA ALA A 30 -5.23 10.26 -11.69
C ALA A 30 -4.48 9.00 -11.25
N ALA A 31 -4.66 8.55 -10.00
CA ALA A 31 -4.06 7.30 -9.52
C ALA A 31 -4.58 6.07 -10.27
N PHE A 32 -5.90 5.98 -10.50
CA PHE A 32 -6.53 4.87 -11.22
C PHE A 32 -6.29 4.88 -12.73
N ALA A 33 -5.75 5.97 -13.28
CA ALA A 33 -5.33 6.02 -14.68
C ALA A 33 -3.99 5.31 -14.94
N ASP A 34 -3.30 4.82 -13.89
CA ASP A 34 -2.05 4.07 -14.06
C ASP A 34 -2.29 2.78 -14.85
N PRO A 35 -1.49 2.50 -15.92
CA PRO A 35 -1.63 1.30 -16.74
C PRO A 35 -1.60 -0.02 -15.97
N ILE A 36 -1.02 -0.04 -14.76
CA ILE A 36 -1.00 -1.24 -13.91
C ILE A 36 -2.40 -1.75 -13.60
N TYR A 37 -3.40 -0.87 -13.52
CA TYR A 37 -4.80 -1.24 -13.27
C TYR A 37 -5.48 -1.91 -14.47
N ALA A 38 -4.88 -1.86 -15.66
CA ALA A 38 -5.33 -2.61 -16.83
C ALA A 38 -4.78 -4.05 -16.89
N LEU A 39 -3.85 -4.40 -16.01
CA LEU A 39 -3.25 -5.72 -15.96
C LEU A 39 -4.14 -6.69 -15.17
N ALA A 40 -4.35 -7.88 -15.72
CA ALA A 40 -5.04 -8.97 -15.04
C ALA A 40 -4.01 -10.07 -14.68
N PRO A 41 -3.92 -10.49 -13.41
CA PRO A 41 -3.05 -11.61 -13.05
C PRO A 41 -3.65 -12.91 -13.58
N ASP A 42 -2.79 -13.82 -14.05
CA ASP A 42 -3.18 -15.14 -14.56
C ASP A 42 -3.91 -16.00 -13.50
N ARG A 43 -3.66 -15.74 -12.22
CA ARG A 43 -4.42 -16.28 -11.08
C ARG A 43 -4.99 -15.15 -10.22
N PRO A 44 -6.30 -14.86 -10.31
CA PRO A 44 -6.96 -13.87 -9.46
C PRO A 44 -7.23 -14.48 -8.08
N VAL A 45 -6.22 -14.51 -7.21
CA VAL A 45 -6.41 -14.87 -5.79
C VAL A 45 -6.72 -13.59 -5.03
N ALA A 46 -7.90 -13.53 -4.41
CA ALA A 46 -8.28 -12.41 -3.56
C ALA A 46 -7.29 -12.22 -2.40
N GLY A 47 -7.01 -10.97 -2.04
CA GLY A 47 -6.09 -10.65 -0.93
C GLY A 47 -4.60 -10.64 -1.31
N GLN A 48 -4.23 -10.80 -2.58
CA GLN A 48 -2.85 -10.63 -3.03
C GLN A 48 -2.63 -9.26 -3.67
N SER A 49 -1.48 -8.65 -3.41
CA SER A 49 -1.03 -7.44 -4.10
C SER A 49 -0.96 -7.68 -5.61
N LEU A 50 -1.63 -6.81 -6.39
CA LEU A 50 -1.61 -6.86 -7.87
C LEU A 50 -0.17 -6.74 -8.39
N LEU A 51 0.64 -5.88 -7.76
CA LEU A 51 2.04 -5.68 -8.12
C LEU A 51 2.88 -6.96 -7.93
N LEU A 52 2.68 -7.68 -6.82
CA LEU A 52 3.34 -8.97 -6.59
C LEU A 52 2.91 -10.03 -7.60
N SER A 53 1.61 -10.07 -7.92
CA SER A 53 1.09 -11.01 -8.92
C SER A 53 1.68 -10.74 -10.30
N MET A 54 1.81 -9.46 -10.69
CA MET A 54 2.41 -9.09 -11.97
C MET A 54 3.92 -9.34 -12.02
N ALA A 55 4.66 -9.11 -10.93
CA ALA A 55 6.09 -9.41 -10.88
C ALA A 55 6.39 -10.90 -11.16
N ARG A 56 5.52 -11.81 -10.70
CA ARG A 56 5.62 -13.25 -10.99
C ARG A 56 5.35 -13.55 -12.47
N VAL A 57 4.30 -12.97 -13.04
CA VAL A 57 3.95 -13.15 -14.47
C VAL A 57 5.09 -12.66 -15.37
N LEU A 58 5.72 -11.53 -14.99
CA LEU A 58 6.83 -10.93 -15.75
C LEU A 58 8.19 -11.60 -15.49
N GLY A 59 8.26 -12.61 -14.62
CA GLY A 59 9.51 -13.32 -14.32
C GLY A 59 10.53 -12.49 -13.53
N LEU A 60 10.11 -11.42 -12.84
CA LEU A 60 10.99 -10.49 -12.12
C LEU A 60 11.55 -11.05 -10.79
N GLY A 61 11.14 -12.26 -10.40
CA GLY A 61 11.65 -12.93 -9.19
C GLY A 61 11.19 -12.26 -7.88
N ARG A 62 11.90 -12.54 -6.79
CA ARG A 62 11.69 -11.87 -5.48
C ARG A 62 12.45 -10.55 -5.49
N LEU A 63 11.72 -9.44 -5.46
CA LEU A 63 12.29 -8.10 -5.32
C LEU A 63 12.71 -7.87 -3.87
N GLU A 64 13.77 -7.10 -3.64
CA GLU A 64 14.14 -6.67 -2.29
C GLU A 64 12.96 -5.92 -1.64
N GLY A 65 12.56 -6.32 -0.42
CA GLY A 65 11.40 -5.75 0.28
C GLY A 65 10.02 -6.32 -0.12
N TRP A 66 9.95 -7.37 -0.97
CA TRP A 66 8.68 -8.00 -1.36
C TRP A 66 7.86 -8.55 -0.18
N GLU A 67 8.52 -8.88 0.95
CA GLU A 67 7.89 -9.40 2.17
C GLU A 67 6.88 -8.38 2.75
N ARG A 68 7.16 -7.07 2.60
CA ARG A 68 6.29 -5.97 3.06
C ARG A 68 5.06 -5.72 2.20
N LEU A 69 4.96 -6.43 1.07
CA LEU A 69 3.79 -6.38 0.17
C LEU A 69 2.79 -7.51 0.50
N VAL A 70 3.13 -8.37 1.46
CA VAL A 70 2.21 -9.23 2.19
C VAL A 70 1.72 -8.42 3.39
N ASP A 71 0.42 -8.41 3.67
CA ASP A 71 -0.09 -7.80 4.90
C ASP A 71 0.42 -8.60 6.10
N ASP A 72 1.52 -8.13 6.71
CA ASP A 72 2.24 -8.81 7.78
C ASP A 72 2.31 -7.94 9.04
N GLY A 73 1.15 -7.50 9.53
CA GLY A 73 1.06 -6.73 10.78
C GLY A 73 1.83 -7.34 11.97
N ASP A 74 2.03 -8.67 11.99
CA ASP A 74 2.88 -9.36 12.98
C ASP A 74 4.34 -8.89 12.96
N TYR A 75 4.92 -8.61 11.79
CA TYR A 75 6.27 -8.05 11.65
C TYR A 75 6.36 -6.67 12.29
N GLU A 76 5.36 -5.82 12.01
CA GLU A 76 5.30 -4.44 12.51
C GLU A 76 5.09 -4.40 14.02
N ILE A 77 4.21 -5.25 14.55
CA ILE A 77 3.98 -5.44 15.98
C ILE A 77 5.29 -5.86 16.67
N ALA A 78 6.01 -6.84 16.12
CA ALA A 78 7.28 -7.29 16.69
C ALA A 78 8.36 -6.19 16.66
N ALA A 79 8.42 -5.42 15.57
CA ALA A 79 9.38 -4.31 15.43
C ALA A 79 9.08 -3.15 16.39
N LEU A 80 7.81 -2.86 16.67
CA LEU A 80 7.40 -1.85 17.66
C LEU A 80 7.70 -2.32 19.08
N ALA A 81 7.37 -3.58 19.40
CA ALA A 81 7.68 -4.17 20.70
C ALA A 81 9.19 -4.16 20.98
N ALA A 82 10.03 -4.44 19.98
CA ALA A 82 11.49 -4.36 20.11
C ALA A 82 12.02 -2.94 20.40
N LYS A 83 11.23 -1.91 20.08
CA LYS A 83 11.53 -0.50 20.38
C LYS A 83 10.88 -0.03 21.69
N GLY A 84 10.20 -0.91 22.42
CA GLY A 84 9.48 -0.59 23.65
C GLY A 84 8.20 0.23 23.43
N LEU A 85 7.63 0.17 22.22
CA LEU A 85 6.34 0.76 21.86
C LEU A 85 5.23 -0.29 21.86
#